data_AF-A0A2A4V4R4-F1
#
_entry.id   AF-A0A2A4V4R4-F1
#
_cell.length_a   1.000
_cell.length_b   1.000
_cell.length_c   1.000
_cell.angle_alpha   90.00
_cell.angle_beta   90.00
_cell.angle_gamma   90.00
#
_symmetry.space_group_name_H-M   'P 1'
#
loop_
_entity.id
_entity.type
_entity.pdbx_description
1 polymer ?
#
loop_
_entity_poly.entity_id
_entity_poly.type
_entity_poly.pdbx_seq_one_letter_code
_entity_poly.pdbx_strand_id
1 'polypeptide(L)'
;MKKLLLITAGLMLLGGNAFAKDVQYDLRVDGMTCPFCAATSEKALKKIKGVSAVSTDLKKATISVCAAEDTDMSDPKLSKLLKKKGFTYVNKTKQEVCSISAGKTDVKKTGFLRGFFHKHS
;
A
#
# COMPACT_ATOMS: atom_id res chain seq x y z
N MET A 1 -49.65 -7.25 -18.97
CA MET A 1 -48.57 -8.21 -19.31
C MET A 1 -47.76 -7.65 -20.48
N LYS A 2 -46.42 -7.71 -20.44
CA LYS A 2 -45.42 -7.22 -21.43
C LYS A 2 -44.77 -5.84 -21.28
N LYS A 3 -45.13 -4.99 -20.30
CA LYS A 3 -44.41 -3.72 -20.06
C LYS A 3 -43.50 -3.73 -18.82
N LEU A 4 -43.43 -4.87 -18.11
CA LEU A 4 -42.76 -5.02 -16.81
C LEU A 4 -41.39 -5.72 -16.89
N LEU A 5 -40.86 -5.99 -18.09
CA LEU A 5 -39.69 -6.86 -18.29
C LEU A 5 -38.43 -6.21 -18.89
N LEU A 6 -38.39 -4.89 -19.12
CA LEU A 6 -37.29 -4.25 -19.85
C LEU A 6 -36.43 -3.25 -19.07
N ILE A 7 -36.71 -2.99 -17.79
CA ILE A 7 -35.95 -1.98 -17.03
C ILE A 7 -34.87 -2.62 -16.12
N THR A 8 -34.86 -3.95 -15.99
CA THR A 8 -33.78 -4.71 -15.32
C THR A 8 -32.46 -4.73 -16.11
N ALA A 9 -32.43 -4.21 -17.34
CA ALA A 9 -31.22 -4.07 -18.16
C ALA A 9 -30.49 -2.71 -18.01
N GLY A 10 -30.96 -1.82 -17.13
CA GLY A 10 -30.33 -0.51 -16.91
C GLY A 10 -29.30 -0.45 -15.78
N LEU A 11 -29.23 -1.48 -14.92
CA LEU A 11 -28.48 -1.42 -13.66
C LEU A 11 -27.05 -2.02 -13.74
N MET A 12 -26.64 -2.58 -14.89
CA MET A 12 -25.51 -3.52 -14.93
C MET A 12 -24.28 -3.07 -15.74
N LEU A 13 -24.07 -1.79 -16.06
CA LEU A 13 -22.88 -1.38 -16.86
C LEU A 13 -22.19 -0.05 -16.47
N LEU A 14 -22.52 0.59 -15.34
CA LEU A 14 -21.73 1.75 -14.83
C LEU A 14 -20.75 1.38 -13.71
N GLY A 15 -20.43 0.10 -13.54
CA GLY A 15 -19.35 -0.38 -12.65
C GLY A 15 -17.96 -0.16 -13.22
N GLY A 16 -17.67 1.03 -13.76
CA GLY A 16 -16.32 1.44 -14.09
C GLY A 16 -15.56 1.73 -12.81
N ASN A 17 -15.02 0.69 -12.18
CA ASN A 17 -13.92 0.90 -11.24
C ASN A 17 -12.77 1.44 -12.08
N ALA A 18 -12.54 2.75 -12.01
CA ALA A 18 -11.33 3.36 -12.53
C ALA A 18 -10.16 2.70 -11.82
N PHE A 19 -9.63 1.62 -12.41
CA PHE A 19 -8.37 1.03 -12.00
C PHE A 19 -7.31 2.09 -12.29
N ALA A 20 -6.95 2.82 -11.25
CA ALA A 20 -5.84 3.75 -11.29
C ALA A 20 -4.62 3.01 -11.85
N LYS A 21 -3.96 3.62 -12.83
CA LYS A 21 -2.85 3.07 -13.62
C LYS A 21 -1.54 3.07 -12.79
N ASP A 22 -1.64 2.66 -11.53
CA ASP A 22 -0.52 2.58 -10.60
C ASP A 22 0.04 1.15 -10.61
N VAL A 23 1.36 1.06 -10.74
CA VAL A 23 2.10 -0.19 -10.63
C VAL A 23 2.63 -0.36 -9.20
N GLN A 24 2.75 -1.60 -8.75
CA GLN A 24 3.32 -1.91 -7.44
C GLN A 24 4.75 -2.41 -7.57
N TYR A 25 5.62 -1.93 -6.70
CA TYR A 25 7.00 -2.35 -6.57
C TYR A 25 7.22 -2.92 -5.18
N ASP A 26 7.50 -4.23 -5.10
CA ASP A 26 7.91 -4.90 -3.88
C ASP A 26 9.42 -4.88 -3.77
N LEU A 27 9.92 -4.09 -2.83
CA LEU A 27 11.33 -3.90 -2.55
C LEU A 27 11.72 -4.75 -1.35
N ARG A 28 12.65 -5.69 -1.54
CA ARG A 28 13.22 -6.44 -0.42
C ARG A 28 14.38 -5.66 0.16
N VAL A 29 14.28 -5.35 1.44
CA VAL A 29 15.24 -4.49 2.14
C VAL A 29 15.64 -5.17 3.43
N ASP A 30 16.94 -5.37 3.59
CA ASP A 30 17.52 -5.92 4.81
C ASP A 30 17.88 -4.81 5.81
N GLY A 31 17.88 -5.14 7.10
CA GLY A 31 18.11 -4.18 8.19
C GLY A 31 16.86 -3.47 8.73
N MET A 32 15.66 -3.82 8.28
CA MET A 32 14.39 -3.32 8.83
C MET A 32 13.90 -4.17 10.02
N THR A 33 14.67 -4.25 11.09
CA THR A 33 14.38 -5.11 12.24
C THR A 33 13.50 -4.46 13.32
N CYS A 34 13.16 -3.18 13.17
CA CYS A 34 12.39 -2.41 14.15
C CYS A 34 11.26 -1.61 13.47
N PRO A 35 10.08 -1.45 14.11
CA PRO A 35 8.99 -0.63 13.58
C PRO A 35 9.39 0.80 13.24
N PHE A 36 10.31 1.38 14.02
CA PHE A 36 10.85 2.72 13.76
C PHE A 36 11.73 2.76 12.50
N CYS A 37 12.53 1.71 12.27
CA CYS A 37 13.34 1.58 11.06
C CYS A 37 12.44 1.44 9.82
N ALA A 38 11.40 0.60 9.88
CA ALA A 38 10.43 0.49 8.78
C ALA A 38 9.73 1.82 8.47
N ALA A 39 9.28 2.55 9.49
CA ALA A 39 8.68 3.87 9.29
C ALA A 39 9.65 4.87 8.63
N THR A 40 10.95 4.77 8.93
CA THR A 40 11.99 5.61 8.31
C THR A 40 12.21 5.25 6.85
N SER A 41 12.28 3.96 6.51
CA SER A 41 12.37 3.47 5.13
C SER A 41 11.15 3.89 4.31
N GLU A 42 9.95 3.73 4.87
CA GLU A 42 8.69 4.14 4.24
C GLU A 42 8.70 5.64 3.91
N LYS A 43 9.07 6.49 4.88
CA LYS A 43 9.18 7.94 4.68
C LYS A 43 10.21 8.32 3.63
N ALA A 44 11.30 7.58 3.52
CA ALA A 44 12.32 7.84 2.51
C ALA A 44 11.80 7.55 1.09
N LEU A 45 11.02 6.47 0.93
CA LEU A 45 10.42 6.10 -0.35
C LEU A 45 9.25 7.00 -0.75
N LYS A 46 8.42 7.44 0.22
CA LYS A 46 7.34 8.42 -0.01
C LYS A 46 7.82 9.78 -0.52
N LYS A 47 9.10 10.11 -0.39
CA LYS A 47 9.69 11.35 -0.94
C LYS A 47 9.96 11.27 -2.44
N ILE A 48 9.90 10.09 -3.04
CA ILE A 48 10.06 9.92 -4.48
C ILE A 48 8.80 10.44 -5.16
N LYS A 49 8.97 11.39 -6.11
CA LYS A 49 7.86 11.91 -6.91
C LYS A 49 7.22 10.76 -7.71
N GLY A 50 5.89 10.67 -7.70
CA GLY A 50 5.15 9.60 -8.37
C GLY A 50 4.73 8.44 -7.46
N VAL A 51 5.15 8.43 -6.19
CA VAL A 51 4.68 7.43 -5.20
C VAL A 51 3.31 7.83 -4.65
N SER A 52 2.31 6.97 -4.85
CA SER A 52 0.92 7.13 -4.40
C SER A 52 0.69 6.47 -3.03
N ALA A 53 1.29 5.30 -2.80
CA ALA A 53 1.14 4.55 -1.55
C ALA A 53 2.40 3.76 -1.19
N VAL A 54 2.62 3.50 0.11
CA VAL A 54 3.68 2.62 0.58
C VAL A 54 3.17 1.78 1.76
N SER A 55 3.59 0.53 1.80
CA SER A 55 3.34 -0.39 2.91
C SER A 55 4.61 -1.18 3.22
N THR A 56 4.89 -1.39 4.49
CA THR A 56 6.05 -2.16 4.95
C THR A 56 5.58 -3.42 5.67
N ASP A 57 6.13 -4.56 5.28
CA ASP A 57 5.94 -5.87 5.93
C ASP A 57 7.22 -6.28 6.65
N LEU A 58 7.27 -6.02 7.97
CA LEU A 58 8.40 -6.38 8.83
C LEU A 58 8.63 -7.90 8.87
N LYS A 59 7.57 -8.70 8.82
CA LYS A 59 7.67 -10.18 8.84
C LYS A 59 8.38 -10.74 7.60
N LYS A 60 8.19 -10.09 6.45
CA LYS A 60 8.77 -10.53 5.17
C LYS A 60 10.02 -9.74 4.77
N ALA A 61 10.36 -8.69 5.52
CA ALA A 61 11.39 -7.71 5.17
C ALA A 61 11.17 -7.11 3.76
N THR A 62 9.91 -6.80 3.45
CA THR A 62 9.50 -6.30 2.13
C THR A 62 8.76 -4.98 2.27
N ILE A 63 9.00 -4.05 1.35
CA ILE A 63 8.29 -2.78 1.23
C ILE A 63 7.56 -2.75 -0.10
N SER A 64 6.24 -2.74 -0.07
CA SER A 64 5.42 -2.56 -1.25
C SER A 64 5.18 -1.06 -1.48
N VAL A 65 5.48 -0.58 -2.68
CA VAL A 65 5.35 0.82 -3.08
C VAL A 65 4.46 0.89 -4.31
N CYS A 66 3.35 1.62 -4.24
CA CYS A 66 2.59 1.94 -5.43
C CYS A 66 3.04 3.28 -5.98
N ALA A 67 3.34 3.29 -7.26
CA ALA A 67 3.76 4.48 -7.97
C ALA A 67 3.17 4.49 -9.39
N ALA A 68 3.09 5.68 -9.98
CA ALA A 68 2.72 5.82 -11.38
C ALA A 68 3.76 5.12 -12.28
N GLU A 69 3.32 4.57 -13.41
CA GLU A 69 4.19 3.82 -14.33
C GLU A 69 5.38 4.62 -14.87
N ASP A 70 5.24 5.95 -14.94
CA ASP A 70 6.26 6.91 -15.38
C ASP A 70 7.27 7.27 -14.28
N THR A 71 7.15 6.67 -13.09
CA THR A 71 8.02 6.98 -11.95
C THR A 71 9.43 6.40 -12.14
N ASP A 72 10.45 7.23 -11.97
CA ASP A 72 11.85 6.81 -11.96
C ASP A 72 12.21 6.04 -10.66
N MET A 73 11.95 4.73 -10.69
CA MET A 73 12.31 3.70 -9.70
C MET A 73 13.49 2.84 -10.17
N SER A 74 14.54 3.49 -10.65
CA SER A 74 15.79 2.85 -11.06
C SER A 74 16.53 2.25 -9.84
N ASP A 75 17.03 1.00 -9.97
CA ASP A 75 17.81 0.31 -8.93
C ASP A 75 18.95 1.15 -8.31
N PRO A 76 19.78 1.87 -9.08
CA PRO A 76 20.86 2.67 -8.50
C PRO A 76 20.36 3.79 -7.58
N LYS A 77 19.18 4.36 -7.86
CA LYS A 77 18.57 5.42 -7.05
C LYS A 77 18.02 4.86 -5.75
N LEU A 78 17.30 3.75 -5.83
CA LEU A 78 16.78 3.03 -4.66
C LEU A 78 17.91 2.55 -3.76
N SER A 79 18.95 1.92 -4.34
CA SER A 79 20.13 1.47 -3.60
C SER A 79 20.84 2.62 -2.90
N LYS A 80 21.10 3.75 -3.58
CA LYS A 80 21.71 4.94 -2.95
C LYS A 80 20.84 5.52 -1.84
N LEU A 81 19.53 5.62 -2.06
CA LEU A 81 18.60 6.20 -1.09
C LEU A 81 18.51 5.35 0.18
N LEU A 82 18.40 4.02 0.02
CA LEU A 82 18.33 3.07 1.14
C LEU A 82 19.68 2.95 1.86
N LYS A 83 20.80 2.86 1.13
CA LYS A 83 22.15 2.83 1.74
C LYS A 83 22.46 4.09 2.54
N LYS A 84 22.08 5.28 2.05
CA LYS A 84 22.22 6.55 2.80
C LYS A 84 21.42 6.56 4.12
N LYS A 85 20.43 5.69 4.25
CA LYS A 85 19.62 5.51 5.47
C LYS A 85 20.07 4.31 6.31
N GLY A 86 21.13 3.60 5.91
CA GLY A 86 21.65 2.44 6.62
C GLY A 86 20.97 1.13 6.28
N PHE A 87 20.22 1.06 5.16
CA PHE A 87 19.52 -0.15 4.74
C PHE A 87 20.15 -0.80 3.51
N THR A 88 20.03 -2.12 3.41
CA THR A 88 20.58 -2.90 2.30
C THR A 88 19.45 -3.26 1.32
N TYR A 89 19.54 -2.73 0.09
CA TYR A 89 18.63 -3.10 -1.00
C TYR A 89 19.04 -4.45 -1.60
N VAL A 90 18.11 -5.40 -1.65
CA VAL A 90 18.35 -6.76 -2.16
C VAL A 90 17.81 -6.91 -3.57
N ASN A 91 16.50 -6.74 -3.76
CA ASN A 91 15.87 -6.82 -5.07
C ASN A 91 14.55 -6.03 -5.12
N LYS A 92 14.05 -5.84 -6.33
CA LYS A 92 12.70 -5.32 -6.61
C LYS A 92 11.92 -6.30 -7.45
N THR A 93 10.62 -6.38 -7.18
CA THR A 93 9.64 -7.09 -8.00
C THR A 93 8.58 -6.10 -8.44
N LYS A 94 8.31 -6.02 -9.75
CA LYS A 94 7.25 -5.17 -10.31
C LYS A 94 5.97 -5.98 -10.46
N GLN A 95 4.84 -5.39 -10.06
CA GLN A 95 3.50 -5.90 -10.24
C GLN A 95 2.67 -4.88 -11.02
N GLU A 96 1.83 -5.37 -11.92
CA GLU A 96 1.05 -4.54 -12.86
C GLU A 96 -0.12 -3.82 -12.20
N VAL A 97 -0.50 -4.23 -10.98
CA VAL A 97 -1.59 -3.64 -10.21
C VAL A 97 -1.12 -3.26 -8.81
N CYS A 98 -1.47 -2.05 -8.37
CA CYS A 98 -1.35 -1.65 -6.97
C CYS A 98 -2.39 -2.38 -6.12
N SER A 99 -1.95 -3.30 -5.26
CA SER A 99 -2.82 -4.04 -4.32
C SER A 99 -2.87 -3.42 -2.91
N ILE A 100 -2.04 -2.40 -2.65
CA ILE A 100 -1.98 -1.68 -1.36
C ILE A 100 -3.28 -0.91 -1.07
N SER A 101 -4.07 -0.63 -2.11
CA SER A 101 -5.33 0.14 -2.09
C SER A 101 -6.54 -0.58 -1.48
N ALA A 102 -6.48 -1.88 -1.17
CA ALA A 102 -7.63 -2.63 -0.63
C ALA A 102 -7.58 -2.89 0.89
N GLY A 103 -6.53 -2.46 1.62
CA GLY A 103 -6.24 -3.03 2.95
C GLY A 103 -5.86 -2.09 4.09
N LYS A 104 -6.06 -0.76 3.98
CA LYS A 104 -5.78 0.18 5.09
C LYS A 104 -6.90 1.17 5.42
N THR A 105 -8.14 0.73 5.29
CA THR A 105 -9.25 1.21 6.12
C THR A 105 -9.63 0.04 7.02
N ASP A 106 -9.02 -0.06 8.21
CA ASP A 106 -9.48 -0.80 9.41
C ASP A 106 -8.35 -1.27 10.34
N VAL A 107 -7.47 -0.36 10.79
CA VAL A 107 -6.73 -0.54 12.07
C VAL A 107 -6.59 0.80 12.81
N LYS A 108 -7.57 1.71 12.68
CA LYS A 108 -7.57 2.95 13.48
C LYS A 108 -8.96 3.48 13.86
N LYS A 109 -9.92 2.58 14.14
CA LYS A 109 -11.19 2.98 14.75
C LYS A 109 -11.74 2.00 15.78
N THR A 110 -10.91 1.48 16.67
CA THR A 110 -11.37 1.01 18.00
C THR A 110 -10.33 1.32 19.08
N GLY A 111 -9.78 2.53 19.04
CA GLY A 111 -9.14 3.19 20.19
C GLY A 111 -10.12 4.08 20.96
N PHE A 112 -11.41 3.71 21.04
CA PHE A 112 -12.46 4.50 21.69
C PHE A 112 -13.32 3.73 22.71
N LEU A 113 -12.87 2.58 23.21
CA LEU A 113 -13.53 1.94 24.37
C LEU A 113 -12.49 1.61 25.44
N ARG A 114 -11.79 2.66 25.87
CA ARG A 114 -11.14 2.69 27.18
C ARG A 114 -12.14 3.38 28.11
N GLY A 115 -12.89 2.57 28.87
CA GLY A 115 -13.71 3.06 29.98
C GLY A 115 -15.18 2.67 29.90
N PHE A 116 -15.53 1.46 30.32
CA PHE A 116 -16.70 1.27 31.19
C PHE A 116 -16.61 -0.09 31.90
N PHE A 117 -16.44 -0.02 33.22
CA PHE A 117 -16.86 -1.01 34.21
C PHE A 117 -16.25 -2.41 34.22
N HIS A 118 -15.13 -2.46 34.94
CA HIS A 118 -14.88 -3.44 35.98
C HIS A 118 -16.12 -3.62 36.90
N LYS A 119 -16.78 -4.79 36.88
CA LYS A 119 -17.60 -5.37 37.97
C LYS A 119 -17.99 -6.80 37.54
N HIS A 120 -17.27 -7.87 37.90
CA HIS A 120 -17.09 -8.52 39.20
C HIS A 120 -18.33 -8.51 40.11
N SER A 121 -18.91 -9.72 40.21
CA SER A 121 -19.89 -10.24 41.19
C SER A 121 -21.33 -9.77 41.12
#